data_AF-A0A511SW01-F1
#
_entry.id   AF-A0A511SW01-F1
#
_cell.length_a   1.000
_cell.length_b   1.000
_cell.length_c   1.000
_cell.angle_alpha   90.00
_cell.angle_beta   90.00
_cell.angle_gamma   90.00
#
_symmetry.space_group_name_H-M   'P 1'
#
loop_
_entity.id
_entity.type
_entity.pdbx_description
1 polymer ?
#
loop_
_entity_poly.entity_id
_entity_poly.type
_entity_poly.pdbx_seq_one_letter_code
_entity_poly.pdbx_strand_id
1 'polypeptide(L)'
;MHGTVGAMSAPPFRADLRVFVEQRWVGLADLQGLEREYLDEVLRQPRVSCCSFVGGFFIDVGGVAFSGEDSVDEFWMTWSWFFALDKLLDGADEAQAAPWEESAMKLWRHGDVLALEDRSASGTPVTPRVEVELHPFSRSLARQGLEFLAWGERLLALLDARSPPVPASVRLEFERALRLPRDIVDRVAAKSGL
;
A
#
# COMPACT_ATOMS: atom_id res chain seq x y z
N MET A 1 -35.78 22.14 20.58
CA MET A 1 -35.46 21.81 19.18
C MET A 1 -34.10 21.14 19.17
N HIS A 2 -34.06 19.81 19.26
CA HIS A 2 -32.83 19.06 19.05
C HIS A 2 -32.82 18.63 17.60
N GLY A 3 -31.98 19.31 16.81
CA GLY A 3 -31.73 18.92 15.42
C GLY A 3 -30.98 17.60 15.42
N THR A 4 -31.60 16.57 14.87
CA THR A 4 -30.95 15.34 14.50
C THR A 4 -29.89 15.71 13.47
N VAL A 5 -28.62 15.70 13.85
CA VAL A 5 -27.51 15.73 12.89
C VAL A 5 -27.67 14.46 12.08
N GLY A 6 -28.14 14.59 10.85
CA GLY A 6 -28.23 13.46 9.93
C GLY A 6 -26.84 12.85 9.83
N ALA A 7 -26.73 11.54 10.05
CA ALA A 7 -25.48 10.81 9.87
C ALA A 7 -25.03 11.05 8.43
N MET A 8 -24.06 11.94 8.23
CA MET A 8 -23.39 12.08 6.95
C MET A 8 -22.59 10.80 6.76
N SER A 9 -23.06 9.94 5.86
CA SER A 9 -22.30 8.79 5.38
C SER A 9 -20.95 9.31 4.88
N ALA A 10 -19.86 8.64 5.25
CA ALA A 10 -18.55 8.96 4.68
C ALA A 10 -18.62 8.86 3.14
N PRO A 11 -17.84 9.67 2.41
CA PRO A 11 -17.77 9.56 0.96
C PRO A 11 -17.29 8.14 0.57
N PRO A 12 -17.78 7.60 -0.57
CA PRO A 12 -17.26 6.34 -1.09
C PRO A 12 -15.77 6.48 -1.39
N PHE A 13 -15.01 5.41 -1.23
CA PHE A 13 -13.60 5.37 -1.59
C PHE A 13 -13.30 4.15 -2.46
N ARG A 14 -12.17 4.24 -3.16
CA ARG A 14 -11.53 3.13 -3.85
C ARG A 14 -10.05 3.15 -3.52
N ALA A 15 -9.49 2.00 -3.16
CA ALA A 15 -8.05 1.84 -2.95
C ALA A 15 -7.59 0.64 -3.76
N ASP A 16 -6.60 0.82 -4.63
CA ASP A 16 -6.00 -0.23 -5.43
C ASP A 16 -4.47 -0.27 -5.19
N LEU A 17 -3.91 -1.39 -4.75
CA LEU A 17 -2.48 -1.61 -4.77
C LEU A 17 -2.05 -1.85 -6.21
N ARG A 18 -1.13 -1.02 -6.70
CA ARG A 18 -0.60 -1.12 -8.06
C ARG A 18 0.91 -1.25 -8.05
N VAL A 19 1.42 -1.97 -9.03
CA VAL A 19 2.85 -2.18 -9.27
C VAL A 19 3.21 -1.55 -10.61
N PHE A 20 4.38 -0.92 -10.67
CA PHE A 20 4.90 -0.40 -11.93
C PHE A 20 5.53 -1.54 -12.74
N VAL A 21 4.96 -1.83 -13.91
CA VAL A 21 5.40 -2.90 -14.82
C VAL A 21 5.42 -2.34 -16.23
N GLU A 22 6.54 -2.46 -16.94
CA GLU A 22 6.74 -2.05 -18.33
C GLU A 22 6.23 -0.63 -18.63
N GLN A 23 6.60 0.33 -17.79
CA GLN A 23 6.20 1.74 -17.90
C GLN A 23 4.70 2.02 -17.67
N ARG A 24 3.96 1.10 -17.04
CA ARG A 24 2.56 1.31 -16.68
C ARG A 24 2.24 0.84 -15.27
N TRP A 25 1.24 1.46 -14.66
CA TRP A 25 0.69 1.02 -13.38
C TRP A 25 -0.32 -0.10 -13.59
N VAL A 26 -0.06 -1.26 -12.98
CA VAL A 26 -0.91 -2.44 -13.09
C VAL A 26 -1.50 -2.77 -11.72
N GLY A 27 -2.82 -2.92 -11.64
CA GLY A 27 -3.51 -3.32 -10.42
C GLY A 27 -3.19 -4.76 -10.05
N LEU A 28 -3.18 -5.07 -8.76
CA LEU A 28 -2.81 -6.39 -8.24
C LEU A 28 -3.65 -7.54 -8.84
N ALA A 29 -4.93 -7.32 -9.09
CA ALA A 29 -5.82 -8.29 -9.73
C ALA A 29 -5.39 -8.63 -11.18
N ASP A 30 -4.76 -7.67 -11.86
CA ASP A 30 -4.31 -7.80 -13.25
C ASP A 30 -2.84 -8.27 -13.34
N LEU A 31 -2.12 -8.40 -12.22
CA LEU A 31 -0.74 -8.91 -12.18
C LEU A 31 -0.66 -10.43 -12.33
N GLN A 32 -1.77 -11.14 -12.15
CA GLN A 32 -1.79 -12.59 -12.32
C GLN A 32 -1.44 -12.97 -13.77
N GLY A 33 -0.36 -13.72 -13.95
CA GLY A 33 0.16 -14.11 -15.26
C GLY A 33 1.29 -13.21 -15.76
N LEU A 34 1.51 -12.04 -15.14
CA LEU A 34 2.59 -11.11 -15.49
C LEU A 34 3.84 -11.31 -14.62
N GLU A 35 3.87 -12.32 -13.73
CA GLU A 35 4.97 -12.50 -12.78
C GLU A 35 6.33 -12.67 -13.48
N ARG A 36 6.39 -13.40 -14.60
CA ARG A 36 7.63 -13.55 -15.38
C ARG A 36 8.04 -12.25 -16.06
N GLU A 37 7.08 -11.50 -16.60
CA GLU A 37 7.35 -10.24 -17.30
C GLU A 37 7.92 -9.20 -16.33
N TYR A 38 7.29 -9.05 -15.17
CA TYR A 38 7.79 -8.20 -14.09
C TYR A 38 9.19 -8.62 -13.64
N LEU A 39 9.39 -9.92 -13.41
CA LEU A 39 10.69 -10.44 -13.01
C LEU A 39 11.78 -10.14 -14.05
N ASP A 40 11.47 -10.35 -15.33
CA ASP A 40 12.38 -10.08 -16.45
C ASP A 40 12.71 -8.60 -16.57
N GLU A 41 11.73 -7.72 -16.38
CA GLU A 41 11.92 -6.27 -16.37
C GLU A 41 12.88 -5.84 -15.27
N VAL A 42 12.65 -6.27 -14.03
CA VAL A 42 13.52 -5.94 -12.89
C VAL A 42 14.94 -6.45 -13.14
N LEU A 43 15.11 -7.68 -13.62
CA LEU A 43 16.43 -8.26 -13.89
C LEU A 43 17.14 -7.66 -15.10
N ARG A 44 16.43 -6.97 -16.01
CA ARG A 44 17.03 -6.22 -17.13
C ARG A 44 17.68 -4.91 -16.67
N GLN A 45 17.39 -4.43 -15.46
CA GLN A 45 17.97 -3.19 -14.95
C GLN A 45 19.50 -3.34 -14.76
N PRO A 46 20.30 -2.29 -15.04
CA PRO A 46 21.76 -2.33 -14.84
C PRO A 46 22.17 -2.66 -13.41
N ARG A 47 21.30 -2.31 -12.44
CA ARG A 47 21.46 -2.59 -11.03
C ARG A 47 20.08 -2.82 -10.41
N VAL A 48 19.90 -3.96 -9.75
CA VAL A 48 18.72 -4.23 -8.92
C VAL A 48 18.99 -3.71 -7.50
N SER A 49 18.06 -2.93 -6.97
CA SER A 49 18.08 -2.38 -5.61
C SER A 49 16.65 -2.13 -5.11
N CYS A 50 16.48 -1.59 -3.90
CA CYS A 50 15.16 -1.18 -3.38
C CYS A 50 14.34 -0.33 -4.38
N CYS A 51 14.99 0.62 -5.08
CA CYS A 51 14.37 1.50 -6.08
C CYS A 51 13.89 0.77 -7.35
N SER A 52 14.22 -0.50 -7.51
CA SER A 52 13.74 -1.31 -8.64
C SER A 52 12.30 -1.79 -8.46
N PHE A 53 11.75 -1.68 -7.25
CA PHE A 53 10.47 -2.28 -6.85
C PHE A 53 9.46 -1.19 -6.48
N VAL A 54 8.81 -0.64 -7.51
CA VAL A 54 7.93 0.51 -7.37
C VAL A 54 6.46 0.06 -7.32
N GLY A 55 5.74 0.54 -6.31
CA GLY A 55 4.30 0.42 -6.19
C GLY A 55 3.74 0.81 -4.83
N GLY A 56 2.44 1.05 -4.85
CA GLY A 56 1.73 1.59 -3.71
C GLY A 56 0.23 1.65 -3.93
N PHE A 57 -0.48 2.17 -2.92
CA PHE A 57 -1.93 2.30 -2.97
C PHE A 57 -2.32 3.55 -3.77
N PHE A 58 -3.16 3.35 -4.78
CA PHE A 58 -3.87 4.38 -5.51
C PHE A 58 -5.22 4.56 -4.84
N ILE A 59 -5.43 5.69 -4.19
CA ILE A 59 -6.59 5.94 -3.34
C ILE A 59 -7.39 7.10 -3.92
N ASP A 60 -8.66 6.84 -4.19
CA ASP A 60 -9.68 7.84 -4.54
C ASP A 60 -10.71 7.91 -3.42
N VAL A 61 -11.07 9.12 -3.00
CA VAL A 61 -12.13 9.37 -2.02
C VAL A 61 -13.12 10.38 -2.60
N GLY A 62 -14.35 9.94 -2.84
CA GLY A 62 -15.41 10.79 -3.39
C GLY A 62 -15.10 11.33 -4.79
N GLY A 63 -14.30 10.63 -5.61
CA GLY A 63 -13.85 11.10 -6.91
C GLY A 63 -12.64 12.04 -6.87
N VAL A 64 -12.02 12.19 -5.70
CA VAL A 64 -10.78 12.97 -5.50
C VAL A 64 -9.64 12.01 -5.25
N ALA A 65 -8.61 12.08 -6.10
CA ALA A 65 -7.38 11.32 -5.89
C ALA A 65 -6.68 11.80 -4.62
N PHE A 66 -6.60 10.92 -3.62
CA PHE A 66 -5.78 11.11 -2.44
C PHE A 66 -4.35 10.66 -2.71
N SER A 67 -4.15 9.51 -3.37
CA SER A 67 -2.84 9.05 -3.82
C SER A 67 -2.92 8.45 -5.22
N GLY A 68 -1.86 8.64 -6.00
CA GLY A 68 -1.77 8.28 -7.42
C GLY A 68 -0.33 8.23 -7.89
N GLU A 69 -0.10 8.42 -9.19
CA GLU A 69 1.22 8.21 -9.84
C GLU A 69 2.35 9.03 -9.20
N ASP A 70 2.05 10.26 -8.74
CA ASP A 70 3.03 11.17 -8.14
C ASP A 70 3.18 10.99 -6.61
N SER A 71 2.50 10.01 -6.01
CA SER A 71 2.44 9.77 -4.56
C SER A 71 2.48 8.28 -4.22
N VAL A 72 3.31 7.56 -4.96
CA VAL A 72 3.69 6.17 -4.71
C VAL A 72 5.17 6.01 -5.02
N ASP A 73 5.85 5.18 -4.25
CA ASP A 73 7.29 4.96 -4.38
C ASP A 73 7.59 3.47 -4.26
N GLU A 74 8.56 3.06 -3.45
CA GLU A 74 8.91 1.65 -3.32
C GLU A 74 7.99 0.88 -2.37
N PHE A 75 7.83 -0.42 -2.63
CA PHE A 75 6.97 -1.29 -1.82
C PHE A 75 7.22 -1.20 -0.32
N TRP A 76 8.48 -1.08 0.09
CA TRP A 76 8.87 -1.06 1.50
C TRP A 76 8.27 0.14 2.25
N MET A 77 8.11 1.29 1.57
CA MET A 77 7.46 2.47 2.11
C MET A 77 5.95 2.27 2.24
N THR A 78 5.32 1.68 1.21
CA THR A 78 3.90 1.32 1.21
C THR A 78 3.49 0.48 2.42
N TRP A 79 4.39 -0.37 2.93
CA TRP A 79 4.12 -1.19 4.12
C TRP A 79 3.84 -0.40 5.40
N SER A 80 4.25 0.86 5.47
CA SER A 80 3.95 1.76 6.60
C SER A 80 2.45 1.92 6.88
N TRP A 81 1.59 1.78 5.85
CA TRP A 81 0.13 1.76 6.01
C TRP A 81 -0.33 0.71 7.01
N PHE A 82 0.18 -0.52 6.90
CA PHE A 82 -0.30 -1.63 7.74
C PHE A 82 0.07 -1.42 9.21
N PHE A 83 1.25 -0.85 9.49
CA PHE A 83 1.63 -0.48 10.85
C PHE A 83 0.76 0.64 11.43
N ALA A 84 0.39 1.63 10.61
CA ALA A 84 -0.50 2.70 11.03
C ALA A 84 -1.90 2.15 11.34
N LEU A 85 -2.45 1.32 10.45
CA LEU A 85 -3.77 0.71 10.63
C LEU A 85 -3.82 -0.24 11.84
N ASP A 86 -2.77 -1.05 12.08
CA ASP A 86 -2.68 -1.94 13.25
C ASP A 86 -2.87 -1.15 14.55
N LYS A 87 -2.21 0.01 14.67
CA LYS A 87 -2.33 0.91 15.83
C LYS A 87 -3.72 1.54 15.96
N LEU A 88 -4.28 2.06 14.86
CA LEU A 88 -5.58 2.74 14.88
C LEU A 88 -6.71 1.77 15.21
N LEU A 89 -6.65 0.55 14.67
CA LEU A 89 -7.61 -0.52 14.99
C LEU A 89 -7.52 -0.97 16.44
N ASP A 90 -6.34 -0.88 17.07
CA ASP A 90 -6.14 -1.10 18.52
C ASP A 90 -6.64 0.03 19.42
N GLY A 91 -7.19 1.10 18.85
CA GLY A 91 -7.75 2.21 19.62
C GLY A 91 -6.83 3.41 19.76
N ALA A 92 -5.70 3.47 19.04
CA ALA A 92 -4.93 4.70 18.97
C ALA A 92 -5.74 5.82 18.29
N ASP A 93 -5.67 7.02 18.84
CA ASP A 93 -6.31 8.21 18.26
C ASP A 93 -5.57 8.72 17.02
N GLU A 94 -4.26 8.47 16.94
CA GLU A 94 -3.43 8.89 15.81
C GLU A 94 -2.35 7.85 15.45
N ALA A 95 -1.96 7.88 14.17
CA ALA A 95 -0.82 7.15 13.65
C ALA A 95 -0.18 7.90 12.47
N GLN A 96 0.99 7.43 12.05
CA GLN A 96 1.70 7.97 10.89
C GLN A 96 2.05 6.84 9.93
N ALA A 97 2.00 7.16 8.64
CA ALA A 97 2.52 6.33 7.57
C ALA A 97 3.51 7.18 6.75
N ALA A 98 4.41 6.52 6.03
CA ALA A 98 5.33 7.15 5.09
C ALA A 98 5.34 6.34 3.78
N PRO A 99 4.24 6.35 3.01
CA PRO A 99 4.09 5.56 1.78
C PRO A 99 4.94 6.00 0.57
N TRP A 100 5.65 7.14 0.66
CA TRP A 100 6.62 7.61 -0.35
C TRP A 100 7.67 8.53 0.28
N GLU A 101 8.77 8.84 -0.41
CA GLU A 101 9.96 9.51 0.15
C GLU A 101 9.65 10.84 0.86
N GLU A 102 8.78 11.67 0.27
CA GLU A 102 8.43 12.99 0.81
C GLU A 102 7.23 12.96 1.77
N SER A 103 6.63 11.79 2.03
CA SER A 103 5.42 11.65 2.83
C SER A 103 5.66 11.92 4.31
N ALA A 104 4.79 12.73 4.90
CA ALA A 104 4.63 12.88 6.34
C ALA A 104 3.17 12.62 6.72
N MET A 105 2.60 11.53 6.20
CA MET A 105 1.19 11.21 6.33
C MET A 105 0.77 11.03 7.78
N LYS A 106 -0.31 11.72 8.14
CA LYS A 106 -0.97 11.60 9.42
C LYS A 106 -2.36 11.01 9.26
N LEU A 107 -2.69 10.14 10.20
CA LEU A 107 -3.95 9.43 10.26
C LEU A 107 -4.57 9.70 11.63
N TRP A 108 -5.82 10.14 11.67
CA TRP A 108 -6.55 10.37 12.91
C TRP A 108 -7.83 9.56 12.95
N ARG A 109 -8.10 8.95 14.09
CA ARG A 109 -9.33 8.22 14.36
C ARG A 109 -10.31 9.09 15.14
N HIS A 110 -11.54 9.17 14.63
CA HIS A 110 -12.66 9.82 15.30
C HIS A 110 -13.85 8.86 15.32
N GLY A 111 -13.88 7.98 16.32
CA GLY A 111 -14.84 6.87 16.36
C GLY A 111 -14.56 5.87 15.24
N ASP A 112 -15.49 5.74 14.30
CA ASP A 112 -15.38 4.89 13.11
C ASP A 112 -14.88 5.64 11.87
N VAL A 113 -14.61 6.93 11.98
CA VAL A 113 -14.07 7.76 10.91
C VAL A 113 -12.54 7.81 10.99
N LEU A 114 -11.89 7.64 9.85
CA LEU A 114 -10.47 7.83 9.63
C LEU A 114 -10.25 9.09 8.79
N ALA A 115 -9.62 10.10 9.37
CA ALA A 115 -9.13 11.26 8.65
C ALA A 115 -7.68 11.05 8.20
N LEU A 116 -7.40 11.38 6.94
CA LEU A 116 -6.10 11.22 6.30
C LEU A 116 -5.62 12.60 5.80
N GLU A 117 -4.36 12.93 6.05
CA GLU A 117 -3.71 14.09 5.45
C GLU A 117 -2.25 13.74 5.17
N ASP A 118 -1.76 14.05 3.97
CA ASP A 118 -0.34 14.01 3.68
C ASP A 118 0.25 15.39 3.41
N ARG A 119 1.45 15.60 3.94
CA ARG A 119 2.24 16.81 3.82
C ARG A 119 3.66 16.41 3.49
N SER A 120 4.35 17.28 2.75
CA SER A 120 5.78 17.16 2.56
C SER A 120 6.53 17.34 3.87
N ALA A 121 7.82 17.01 3.90
CA ALA A 121 8.71 17.31 5.02
C ALA A 121 8.74 18.80 5.41
N SER A 122 8.42 19.71 4.47
CA SER A 122 8.31 21.16 4.71
C SER A 122 6.93 21.62 5.20
N GLY A 123 5.96 20.70 5.33
CA GLY A 123 4.61 20.96 5.82
C GLY A 123 3.61 21.38 4.74
N THR A 124 4.02 21.41 3.46
CA THR A 124 3.13 21.70 2.33
C THR A 124 2.18 20.52 2.11
N PRO A 125 0.86 20.73 2.02
CA PRO A 125 -0.06 19.65 1.65
C PRO A 125 0.35 19.01 0.32
N VAL A 126 0.57 17.70 0.32
CA VAL A 126 0.84 16.91 -0.88
C VAL A 126 -0.48 16.35 -1.42
N THR A 127 -1.36 15.97 -0.51
CA THR A 127 -2.68 15.41 -0.82
C THR A 127 -3.75 16.19 -0.06
N PRO A 128 -4.99 16.26 -0.58
CA PRO A 128 -6.08 16.88 0.16
C PRO A 128 -6.38 16.08 1.43
N ARG A 129 -6.81 16.75 2.50
CA ARG A 129 -7.39 16.06 3.65
C ARG A 129 -8.69 15.37 3.24
N VAL A 130 -8.81 14.09 3.53
CA VAL A 130 -10.00 13.27 3.24
C VAL A 130 -10.43 12.47 4.46
N GLU A 131 -11.67 12.02 4.47
CA GLU A 131 -12.24 11.21 5.55
C GLU A 131 -12.94 9.98 4.97
N VAL A 132 -12.71 8.81 5.58
CA VAL A 132 -13.28 7.51 5.17
C VAL A 132 -13.71 6.73 6.41
N GLU A 133 -14.51 5.68 6.25
CA GLU A 133 -14.80 4.75 7.35
C GLU A 133 -13.58 3.84 7.61
N LEU A 134 -13.13 3.78 8.86
CA LEU A 134 -11.91 3.08 9.28
C LEU A 134 -11.95 1.59 8.92
N HIS A 135 -13.02 0.89 9.29
CA HIS A 135 -13.11 -0.57 9.11
C HIS A 135 -13.18 -0.97 7.62
N PRO A 136 -14.09 -0.42 6.80
CA PRO A 136 -14.12 -0.67 5.36
C PRO A 136 -12.78 -0.35 4.67
N PHE A 137 -12.17 0.78 5.01
CA PHE A 137 -10.88 1.19 4.45
C PHE A 137 -9.77 0.21 4.81
N SER A 138 -9.63 -0.12 6.10
CA SER A 138 -8.63 -1.07 6.60
C SER A 138 -8.81 -2.45 5.97
N ARG A 139 -10.06 -2.90 5.82
CA ARG A 139 -10.41 -4.17 5.17
C ARG A 139 -10.00 -4.19 3.70
N SER A 140 -10.19 -3.10 2.98
CA SER A 140 -9.77 -2.98 1.58
C SER A 140 -8.26 -3.10 1.42
N LEU A 141 -7.48 -2.40 2.26
CA LEU A 141 -6.02 -2.45 2.23
C LEU A 141 -5.49 -3.82 2.68
N ALA A 142 -6.06 -4.39 3.75
CA ALA A 142 -5.69 -5.73 4.25
C ALA A 142 -5.86 -6.83 3.20
N ARG A 143 -7.00 -6.84 2.49
CA ARG A 143 -7.24 -7.79 1.40
C ARG A 143 -6.15 -7.73 0.34
N GLN A 144 -5.76 -6.52 -0.05
CA GLN A 144 -4.73 -6.32 -1.07
C GLN A 144 -3.33 -6.64 -0.56
N GLY A 145 -3.05 -6.40 0.72
CA GLY A 145 -1.83 -6.88 1.37
C GLY A 145 -1.71 -8.40 1.31
N LEU A 146 -2.80 -9.12 1.59
CA LEU A 146 -2.84 -10.60 1.50
C LEU A 146 -2.63 -11.09 0.06
N GLU A 147 -3.29 -10.46 -0.91
CA GLU A 147 -3.10 -10.75 -2.34
C GLU A 147 -1.64 -10.48 -2.77
N PHE A 148 -1.02 -9.42 -2.25
CA PHE A 148 0.36 -9.08 -2.56
C PHE A 148 1.33 -10.10 -1.98
N LEU A 149 1.12 -10.55 -0.75
CA LEU A 149 1.92 -11.61 -0.14
C LEU A 149 1.90 -12.87 -1.02
N ALA A 150 0.70 -13.26 -1.48
CA ALA A 150 0.57 -14.42 -2.37
C ALA A 150 1.26 -14.20 -3.72
N TRP A 151 1.23 -12.99 -4.28
CA TRP A 151 1.94 -12.64 -5.51
C TRP A 151 3.46 -12.66 -5.31
N GLY A 152 3.96 -12.09 -4.21
CA GLY A 152 5.38 -12.11 -3.85
C GLY A 152 5.93 -13.52 -3.69
N GLU A 153 5.16 -14.44 -3.08
CA GLU A 153 5.53 -15.86 -2.99
C GLU A 153 5.69 -16.52 -4.38
N ARG A 154 4.79 -16.21 -5.33
CA ARG A 154 4.90 -16.71 -6.71
C ARG A 154 6.12 -16.13 -7.42
N LEU A 155 6.42 -14.85 -7.23
CA LEU A 155 7.61 -14.22 -7.80
C LEU A 155 8.90 -14.85 -7.28
N LEU A 156 9.00 -15.07 -5.95
CA LEU A 156 10.17 -15.70 -5.35
C LEU A 156 10.34 -17.15 -5.84
N ALA A 157 9.25 -17.90 -5.97
CA ALA A 157 9.31 -19.24 -6.55
C ALA A 157 9.80 -19.24 -8.01
N LEU A 158 9.36 -18.28 -8.81
CA LEU A 158 9.84 -18.11 -10.19
C LEU A 158 11.30 -17.70 -10.27
N LEU A 159 11.74 -16.82 -9.37
CA LEU A 159 13.13 -16.39 -9.24
C LEU A 159 14.03 -17.59 -8.89
N ASP A 160 13.64 -18.41 -7.92
CA ASP A 160 14.38 -19.61 -7.50
C ASP A 160 14.44 -20.68 -8.61
N ALA A 161 13.44 -20.74 -9.48
CA ALA A 161 13.39 -21.68 -10.60
C ALA A 161 14.19 -21.24 -11.85
N ARG A 162 14.83 -20.06 -11.86
CA ARG A 162 15.54 -19.56 -13.06
C ARG A 162 16.79 -20.38 -13.38
N SER A 163 17.04 -20.48 -14.70
CA SER A 163 18.29 -20.97 -15.25
C SER A 163 18.80 -19.97 -16.32
N PRO A 164 20.01 -19.40 -16.17
CA PRO A 164 20.93 -19.60 -15.05
C PRO A 164 20.38 -19.01 -13.72
N PRO A 165 20.87 -19.48 -12.56
CA PRO A 165 20.48 -18.92 -11.26
C PRO A 165 20.80 -17.44 -11.16
N VAL A 166 19.93 -16.69 -10.49
CA VAL A 166 20.14 -15.26 -10.22
C VAL A 166 21.19 -15.08 -9.12
N PRO A 167 22.09 -14.07 -9.20
CA PRO A 167 23.04 -13.80 -8.14
C PRO A 167 22.37 -13.63 -6.77
N ALA A 168 22.98 -14.17 -5.72
CA ALA A 168 22.42 -14.13 -4.36
C ALA A 168 22.15 -12.71 -3.85
N SER A 169 22.96 -11.73 -4.24
CA SER A 169 22.75 -10.31 -3.92
C SER A 169 21.46 -9.77 -4.53
N VAL A 170 21.16 -10.12 -5.79
CA VAL A 170 19.93 -9.72 -6.46
C VAL A 170 18.73 -10.42 -5.82
N ARG A 171 18.84 -11.72 -5.51
CA ARG A 171 17.80 -12.46 -4.78
C ARG A 171 17.44 -11.81 -3.45
N LEU A 172 18.44 -11.34 -2.71
CA LEU A 172 18.22 -10.65 -1.44
C LEU A 172 17.44 -9.34 -1.62
N GLU A 173 17.63 -8.62 -2.73
CA GLU A 173 16.85 -7.40 -3.00
C GLU A 173 15.37 -7.72 -3.27
N PHE A 174 15.05 -8.80 -4.00
CA PHE A 174 13.68 -9.29 -4.13
C PHE A 174 13.07 -9.67 -2.78
N GLU A 175 13.79 -10.44 -1.97
CA GLU A 175 13.32 -10.85 -0.64
C GLU A 175 13.04 -9.63 0.24
N ARG A 176 13.90 -8.59 0.21
CA ARG A 176 13.72 -7.36 0.97
C ARG A 176 12.52 -6.55 0.49
N ALA A 177 12.40 -6.33 -0.81
CA ALA A 177 11.31 -5.54 -1.38
C ALA A 177 9.94 -6.18 -1.16
N LEU A 178 9.86 -7.51 -1.30
CA LEU A 178 8.63 -8.29 -1.10
C LEU A 178 8.35 -8.61 0.38
N ARG A 179 9.19 -8.15 1.32
CA ARG A 179 9.05 -8.41 2.76
C ARG A 179 7.96 -7.56 3.41
N LEU A 180 6.74 -7.67 2.92
CA LEU A 180 5.59 -7.19 3.67
C LEU A 180 5.46 -8.03 4.96
N PRO A 181 5.40 -7.42 6.16
CA PRO A 181 5.28 -8.17 7.40
C PRO A 181 3.93 -8.89 7.48
N ARG A 182 3.91 -10.17 7.11
CA ARG A 182 2.71 -11.01 7.05
C ARG A 182 1.91 -10.97 8.35
N ASP A 183 2.60 -11.02 9.49
CA ASP A 183 1.97 -10.98 10.81
C ASP A 183 1.22 -9.67 11.08
N ILE A 184 1.68 -8.53 10.53
CA ILE A 184 0.99 -7.25 10.64
C ILE A 184 -0.24 -7.27 9.74
N VAL A 185 -0.10 -7.72 8.49
CA VAL A 185 -1.22 -7.79 7.54
C VAL A 185 -2.33 -8.67 8.07
N ASP A 186 -1.99 -9.85 8.59
CA ASP A 186 -2.96 -10.81 9.16
C ASP A 186 -3.69 -10.20 10.37
N ARG A 187 -2.99 -9.43 11.22
CA ARG A 187 -3.63 -8.71 12.34
C ARG A 187 -4.59 -7.64 11.86
N VAL A 188 -4.17 -6.80 10.90
CA VAL A 188 -5.05 -5.77 10.32
C VAL A 188 -6.26 -6.43 9.67
N ALA A 189 -6.07 -7.52 8.92
CA ALA A 189 -7.14 -8.29 8.30
C ALA A 189 -8.16 -8.75 9.35
N ALA A 190 -7.71 -9.45 10.39
CA ALA A 190 -8.57 -9.96 11.46
C ALA A 190 -9.34 -8.83 12.18
N LYS A 191 -8.65 -7.74 12.55
CA LYS A 191 -9.26 -6.57 13.22
C LYS A 191 -10.25 -5.82 12.33
N SER A 192 -10.08 -5.89 11.01
CA SER A 192 -10.97 -5.28 10.02
C SER A 192 -12.15 -6.18 9.60
N GLY A 193 -12.21 -7.42 10.08
CA GLY A 193 -13.28 -8.37 9.78
C GLY A 193 -13.10 -9.18 8.49
N LEU A 194 -11.86 -9.53 8.16
CA LEU A 194 -11.50 -10.55 7.15
C LEU A 194 -11.18 -11.90 7.79
#